data_AF-A0A971AR18-F1
#
_entry.id   AF-A0A971AR18-F1
#
_cell.length_a   1.000
_cell.length_b   1.000
_cell.length_c   1.000
_cell.angle_alpha   90.00
_cell.angle_beta   90.00
_cell.angle_gamma   90.00
#
_symmetry.space_group_name_H-M   'P 1'
#
loop_
_entity.id
_entity.type
_entity.pdbx_description
1 polymer ?
#
loop_
_entity_poly.entity_id
_entity_poly.type
_entity_poly.pdbx_seq_one_letter_code
_entity_poly.pdbx_strand_id
1 'polypeptide(L)'
;MLSLAEYSKRIFIAVVIIIATIAVPYLIYKVFPHLIPFILAYFTALLIDPLSVFLMKKCKFKKTPAKTVTFIVFLAVIALLSYLIINKIYVQLLDFLSLIQNNAPLIQLWIMDTTKSIQDALNMLPYNAGAQINNMITEYISQLSNLNIVSKLIGLTYSVSTAIPNFFFQLIIYLVSVFLFSIQLENIHERFYSFFKESSRRKV
;
A
#
# COMPACT_ATOMS: atom_id res chain seq x y z
N MET A 1 -42.71 31.55 -30.70
CA MET A 1 -42.82 31.05 -29.31
C MET A 1 -42.35 29.61 -29.33
N LEU A 2 -41.25 29.27 -28.67
CA LEU A 2 -40.81 27.87 -28.53
C LEU A 2 -41.87 27.11 -27.73
N SER A 3 -42.27 25.94 -28.20
CA SER A 3 -43.19 25.07 -27.47
C SER A 3 -42.61 24.75 -26.09
N LEU A 4 -43.43 24.80 -25.04
CA LEU A 4 -43.01 24.50 -23.66
C LEU A 4 -42.31 23.13 -23.56
N ALA A 5 -42.67 22.18 -24.43
CA ALA A 5 -42.03 20.87 -24.54
C ALA A 5 -40.58 20.94 -25.03
N GLU A 6 -40.28 21.84 -25.97
CA GLU A 6 -38.92 22.04 -26.51
C GLU A 6 -38.00 22.73 -25.48
N TYR A 7 -38.55 23.64 -24.69
CA TYR A 7 -37.83 24.33 -23.62
C TYR A 7 -37.48 23.36 -22.47
N SER A 8 -38.44 22.55 -22.03
CA SER A 8 -38.20 21.52 -21.00
C SER A 8 -37.16 20.49 -21.44
N LYS A 9 -37.15 20.09 -22.72
CA LYS A 9 -36.16 19.15 -23.27
C LYS A 9 -34.75 19.74 -23.27
N ARG A 10 -34.61 21.03 -23.62
CA ARG A 10 -33.32 21.74 -23.59
C ARG A 10 -32.78 21.91 -22.18
N ILE A 11 -33.64 22.24 -21.21
CA ILE A 11 -33.25 22.32 -19.80
C ILE A 11 -32.82 20.95 -19.27
N PHE A 12 -33.57 19.90 -19.57
CA PHE A 12 -33.21 18.54 -19.14
C PHE A 12 -31.83 18.12 -19.69
N ILE A 13 -31.58 18.37 -20.99
CA ILE A 13 -30.28 18.09 -21.61
C ILE A 13 -29.17 18.92 -20.95
N ALA A 14 -29.40 20.23 -20.71
CA ALA A 14 -28.41 21.08 -20.06
C ALA A 14 -28.08 20.63 -18.63
N VAL A 15 -29.09 20.22 -17.85
CA VAL A 15 -28.91 19.69 -16.49
C VAL A 15 -28.14 18.37 -16.52
N VAL A 16 -28.47 17.46 -17.43
CA VAL A 16 -27.74 16.18 -17.60
C VAL A 16 -26.28 16.42 -17.97
N ILE A 17 -25.99 17.38 -18.85
CA ILE A 17 -24.62 17.73 -19.22
C ILE A 17 -23.85 18.25 -18.00
N ILE A 18 -24.42 19.18 -17.23
CA ILE A 18 -23.78 19.72 -16.02
C ILE A 18 -23.49 18.60 -15.01
N ILE A 19 -24.46 17.71 -14.77
CA ILE A 19 -24.29 16.56 -13.89
C ILE A 19 -23.19 15.64 -14.43
N ALA A 20 -23.19 15.33 -15.72
CA ALA A 20 -22.17 14.47 -16.34
C ALA A 20 -20.77 15.08 -16.25
N THR A 21 -20.64 16.40 -16.47
CA THR A 21 -19.36 17.12 -16.36
C THR A 21 -18.75 17.05 -14.96
N ILE A 22 -19.57 16.95 -13.91
CA ILE A 22 -19.08 16.82 -12.52
C ILE A 22 -18.94 15.34 -12.11
N ALA A 23 -19.91 14.51 -12.46
CA ALA A 23 -19.97 13.11 -12.06
C ALA A 23 -18.88 12.27 -12.74
N VAL A 24 -18.59 12.50 -14.03
CA VAL A 24 -17.61 11.72 -14.79
C VAL A 24 -16.19 11.89 -14.23
N PRO A 25 -15.65 13.11 -14.02
CA PRO A 25 -14.34 13.28 -13.41
C PRO A 25 -14.27 12.74 -11.98
N TYR A 26 -15.34 12.90 -11.19
CA TYR A 26 -15.40 12.36 -9.84
C TYR A 26 -15.33 10.82 -9.81
N LEU A 27 -16.06 10.15 -10.71
CA LEU A 27 -16.00 8.70 -10.85
C LEU A 27 -14.61 8.24 -11.32
N ILE A 28 -14.02 8.93 -12.30
CA ILE A 28 -12.66 8.63 -12.77
C ILE A 28 -11.67 8.75 -11.62
N TYR A 29 -11.70 9.84 -10.86
CA TYR A 29 -10.83 10.04 -9.70
C TYR A 29 -10.98 8.93 -8.66
N LYS A 30 -12.20 8.46 -8.41
CA LYS A 30 -12.46 7.39 -7.44
C LYS A 30 -12.00 6.00 -7.93
N VAL A 31 -12.12 5.73 -9.22
CA VAL A 31 -11.73 4.44 -9.82
C VAL A 31 -10.24 4.37 -10.11
N PHE A 32 -9.59 5.50 -10.39
CA PHE A 32 -8.17 5.55 -10.79
C PHE A 32 -7.20 4.84 -9.82
N PRO A 33 -7.32 4.96 -8.49
CA PRO A 33 -6.47 4.20 -7.55
C PRO A 33 -6.59 2.68 -7.71
N HIS A 34 -7.75 2.19 -8.15
CA HIS A 34 -7.98 0.77 -8.37
C HIS A 34 -7.28 0.27 -9.65
N LEU A 35 -6.85 1.18 -10.53
CA LEU A 35 -6.06 0.87 -11.72
C LEU A 35 -4.56 0.73 -11.43
N ILE A 36 -4.07 1.23 -10.29
CA ILE A 36 -2.67 1.12 -9.87
C ILE A 36 -2.13 -0.32 -9.96
N PRO A 37 -2.79 -1.38 -9.43
CA PRO A 37 -2.29 -2.75 -9.55
C PRO A 37 -2.18 -3.20 -11.01
N PHE A 38 -3.05 -2.74 -11.91
CA PHE A 38 -2.99 -3.07 -13.34
C PHE A 38 -1.81 -2.39 -14.03
N ILE A 39 -1.55 -1.11 -13.71
CA ILE A 39 -0.39 -0.37 -14.24
C ILE A 39 0.90 -1.04 -13.78
N LEU A 40 1.03 -1.31 -12.48
CA LEU A 40 2.19 -2.04 -11.94
C LEU A 40 2.33 -3.42 -12.58
N ALA A 41 1.22 -4.14 -12.76
CA ALA A 41 1.24 -5.45 -13.38
C ALA A 41 1.75 -5.42 -14.83
N TYR A 42 1.40 -4.39 -15.60
CA TYR A 42 1.91 -4.20 -16.96
C TYR A 42 3.44 -4.01 -16.98
N PHE A 43 3.99 -3.16 -16.10
CA PHE A 43 5.43 -2.99 -15.96
C PHE A 43 6.12 -4.30 -15.53
N THR A 44 5.54 -5.02 -14.59
CA THR A 44 6.06 -6.32 -14.17
C THR A 44 6.02 -7.34 -15.30
N ALA A 45 4.94 -7.38 -16.09
CA ALA A 45 4.81 -8.23 -17.27
C ALA A 45 5.92 -7.94 -18.28
N LEU A 46 6.23 -6.66 -18.53
CA LEU A 46 7.37 -6.24 -19.36
C LEU A 46 8.71 -6.72 -18.82
N LEU A 47 8.93 -6.65 -17.50
CA LEU A 47 10.18 -7.08 -16.87
C LEU A 47 10.39 -8.61 -16.95
N ILE A 48 9.33 -9.40 -16.85
CA ILE A 48 9.42 -10.87 -16.93
C ILE A 48 9.40 -11.39 -18.38
N ASP A 49 8.96 -10.58 -19.34
CA ASP A 49 8.84 -10.98 -20.75
C ASP A 49 10.12 -11.57 -21.36
N PRO A 50 11.33 -11.00 -21.14
CA PRO A 50 12.57 -11.55 -21.67
C PRO A 50 12.82 -13.00 -21.24
N LEU A 51 12.39 -13.39 -20.04
CA LEU A 51 12.49 -14.76 -19.55
C LEU A 51 11.61 -15.70 -20.38
N SER A 52 10.43 -15.24 -20.80
CA SER A 52 9.54 -16.02 -21.67
C SER A 52 10.13 -16.21 -23.07
N VAL A 53 10.74 -15.17 -23.63
CA VAL A 53 11.43 -15.22 -24.93
C VAL A 53 12.64 -16.15 -24.85
N PHE A 54 13.36 -16.14 -23.73
CA PHE A 54 14.45 -17.07 -23.47
C PHE A 54 13.96 -18.53 -23.46
N LEU A 55 12.86 -18.82 -22.76
CA LEU A 55 12.22 -20.14 -22.74
C LEU A 55 11.76 -20.59 -24.13
N MET A 56 11.19 -19.69 -24.94
CA MET A 56 10.81 -19.99 -26.32
C MET A 56 12.03 -20.32 -27.19
N LYS A 57 13.10 -19.53 -27.10
CA LYS A 57 14.30 -19.70 -27.94
C LYS A 57 15.18 -20.88 -27.53
N LYS A 58 15.38 -21.10 -26.23
CA LYS A 58 16.29 -22.15 -25.71
C LYS A 58 15.59 -23.48 -25.47
N CYS A 59 14.38 -23.46 -24.90
CA CYS A 59 13.63 -24.67 -24.58
C CYS A 59 12.61 -25.06 -25.66
N LYS A 60 12.51 -24.31 -26.77
CA LYS A 60 11.61 -24.55 -27.90
C LYS A 60 10.12 -24.66 -27.51
N PHE A 61 9.72 -24.01 -26.43
CA PHE A 61 8.32 -23.95 -26.03
C PHE A 61 7.47 -23.15 -27.02
N LYS A 62 6.21 -23.57 -27.21
CA LYS A 62 5.19 -22.75 -27.87
C LYS A 62 4.92 -21.48 -27.04
N LYS A 63 4.38 -20.43 -27.66
CA LYS A 63 4.15 -19.12 -27.02
C LYS A 63 3.38 -19.21 -25.69
N THR A 64 2.21 -19.84 -25.69
CA THR A 64 1.37 -19.97 -24.49
C THR A 64 2.06 -20.68 -23.32
N PRO A 65 2.62 -21.90 -23.47
CA PRO A 65 3.30 -22.55 -22.35
C PRO A 65 4.55 -21.79 -21.88
N ALA A 66 5.27 -21.10 -22.77
CA ALA A 66 6.41 -20.28 -22.36
C ALA A 66 5.99 -19.12 -21.43
N LYS A 67 4.91 -18.40 -21.76
CA LYS A 67 4.36 -17.34 -20.88
C LYS A 67 3.90 -17.90 -19.54
N THR A 68 3.19 -19.04 -19.55
CA THR A 68 2.70 -19.69 -18.32
C THR A 68 3.85 -20.14 -17.41
N VAL A 69 4.87 -20.81 -17.95
CA VAL A 69 6.04 -21.24 -17.18
C VAL A 69 6.79 -20.04 -16.60
N THR A 70 6.95 -18.98 -17.39
CA THR A 70 7.55 -17.72 -16.91
C THR A 70 6.79 -17.13 -15.73
N PHE A 71 5.45 -17.13 -15.82
CA PHE A 71 4.61 -16.65 -14.74
C PHE A 71 4.70 -17.52 -13.48
N ILE A 72 4.78 -18.84 -13.62
CA ILE A 72 4.97 -19.77 -12.49
C ILE A 72 6.32 -19.51 -11.81
N VAL A 73 7.40 -19.34 -12.59
CA VAL A 73 8.73 -19.00 -12.05
C VAL A 73 8.68 -17.66 -11.30
N PHE A 74 8.02 -16.66 -11.88
CA PHE A 74 7.81 -15.37 -11.22
C PHE A 74 7.05 -15.52 -9.89
N LEU A 75 5.98 -16.32 -9.86
CA LEU A 75 5.22 -16.60 -8.64
C LEU A 75 6.08 -17.30 -7.58
N ALA A 76 6.92 -18.26 -8.00
CA ALA A 76 7.85 -18.95 -7.11
C ALA A 76 8.89 -18.00 -6.51
N VAL A 77 9.42 -17.06 -7.30
CA VAL A 77 10.34 -16.02 -6.82
C VAL A 77 9.66 -15.11 -5.81
N ILE A 78 8.43 -14.65 -6.08
CA ILE A 78 7.66 -13.85 -5.13
C ILE A 78 7.41 -14.62 -3.83
N ALA A 79 6.99 -15.89 -3.92
CA ALA A 79 6.74 -16.71 -2.75
C ALA A 79 8.02 -16.89 -1.90
N LEU A 80 9.15 -17.14 -2.55
CA LEU A 80 10.46 -17.25 -1.90
C LEU A 80 10.85 -15.94 -1.21
N LEU A 81 10.76 -14.81 -1.90
CA LEU A 81 11.09 -13.49 -1.33
C LEU A 81 10.18 -13.17 -0.15
N SER A 82 8.88 -13.45 -0.27
CA SER A 82 7.91 -13.24 0.80
C SER A 82 8.26 -14.08 2.02
N TYR A 83 8.59 -15.36 1.82
CA TYR A 83 9.03 -16.25 2.89
C TYR A 83 10.29 -15.74 3.60
N LEU A 84 11.31 -15.30 2.84
CA LEU A 84 12.55 -14.77 3.40
C LEU A 84 12.32 -13.48 4.21
N ILE A 85 11.48 -12.57 3.70
CA ILE A 85 11.13 -11.32 4.40
C ILE A 85 10.39 -11.63 5.70
N ILE A 86 9.37 -12.49 5.66
CA ILE A 86 8.61 -12.87 6.85
C ILE A 86 9.52 -13.52 7.89
N ASN A 87 10.39 -14.44 7.48
CA ASN A 87 11.34 -15.09 8.38
C ASN A 87 12.30 -14.08 9.02
N LYS A 88 12.83 -13.14 8.23
CA LYS A 88 13.73 -12.10 8.76
C LYS A 88 13.02 -11.19 9.76
N ILE A 89 11.79 -10.78 9.46
CA ILE A 89 10.97 -9.98 10.39
C ILE A 89 10.69 -10.76 11.66
N TYR A 90 10.35 -12.05 11.57
CA TYR A 90 10.07 -12.90 12.71
C TYR A 90 11.28 -13.03 13.64
N VAL A 91 12.46 -13.33 13.10
CA VAL A 91 13.71 -13.43 13.89
C VAL A 91 14.06 -12.08 14.52
N GLN A 92 14.01 -11.00 13.74
CA GLN A 92 14.29 -9.65 14.27
C GLN A 92 13.34 -9.24 15.38
N LEU A 93 12.07 -9.63 15.29
CA LEU A 93 11.08 -9.37 16.33
C LEU A 93 11.41 -10.13 17.61
N LEU A 94 11.78 -11.42 17.52
CA LEU A 94 12.19 -12.20 18.68
C LEU A 94 13.45 -11.62 19.32
N ASP A 95 14.47 -11.31 18.53
CA ASP A 95 15.71 -10.70 19.02
C ASP A 95 15.46 -9.37 19.72
N PHE A 96 14.56 -8.54 19.18
CA PHE A 96 14.15 -7.28 19.78
C PHE A 96 13.45 -7.48 21.13
N LEU A 97 12.52 -8.44 21.22
CA LEU A 97 11.85 -8.78 22.48
C LEU A 97 12.84 -9.31 23.51
N SER A 98 13.77 -10.18 23.10
CA SER A 98 14.85 -10.68 23.96
C SER A 98 15.76 -9.55 24.44
N LEU A 99 16.10 -8.59 23.57
CA LEU A 99 16.90 -7.42 23.93
C LEU A 99 16.19 -6.57 24.98
N ILE A 100 14.89 -6.31 24.82
CA ILE A 100 14.11 -5.59 25.83
C ILE A 100 14.10 -6.34 27.16
N GLN A 101 13.81 -7.64 27.15
CA GLN A 101 13.72 -8.44 28.38
C GLN A 101 15.07 -8.52 29.10
N ASN A 102 16.16 -8.77 28.37
CA ASN A 102 17.50 -8.88 28.95
C ASN A 102 18.03 -7.53 29.49
N ASN A 103 17.64 -6.42 28.86
CA ASN A 103 18.01 -5.08 29.31
C ASN A 103 16.95 -4.44 30.23
N ALA A 104 15.88 -5.15 30.59
CA ALA A 104 14.84 -4.63 31.47
C ALA A 104 15.38 -4.06 32.80
N PRO A 105 16.39 -4.68 33.47
CA PRO A 105 16.97 -4.11 34.69
C PRO A 105 17.70 -2.79 34.44
N LEU A 106 18.44 -2.68 33.33
CA LEU A 106 19.15 -1.45 32.95
C LEU A 106 18.17 -0.35 32.54
N ILE A 107 17.10 -0.70 31.82
CA ILE A 107 16.02 0.22 31.47
C ILE A 107 15.33 0.72 32.74
N GLN A 108 15.07 -0.16 33.71
CA GLN A 108 14.47 0.22 34.99
C GLN A 108 15.38 1.14 35.81
N LEU A 109 16.69 0.84 35.88
CA LEU A 109 17.67 1.71 36.52
C LEU A 109 17.74 3.09 35.84
N TRP A 110 17.77 3.12 34.51
CA TRP A 110 17.77 4.38 33.75
C TRP A 110 16.51 5.20 34.00
N ILE A 111 15.33 4.56 34.06
CA ILE A 111 14.07 5.21 34.40
C ILE A 111 14.11 5.78 35.83
N MET A 112 14.64 5.01 36.79
CA MET A 112 14.75 5.45 38.18
C MET A 112 15.70 6.64 38.33
N ASP A 113 16.88 6.59 37.71
CA ASP A 113 17.86 7.69 37.73
C ASP A 113 17.35 8.94 37.02
N THR A 114 16.63 8.77 35.91
CA THR A 114 15.98 9.88 35.20
C THR A 114 14.90 10.51 36.08
N THR A 115 14.07 9.68 36.73
CA THR A 115 13.01 10.16 37.63
C THR A 115 13.59 10.92 38.82
N LYS A 116 14.68 10.40 39.40
CA LYS A 116 15.39 11.04 40.51
C LYS A 116 15.99 12.39 40.10
N SER A 117 16.64 12.44 38.93
CA SER A 117 17.20 13.69 38.39
C SER A 117 16.12 14.75 38.13
N ILE A 118 14.95 14.32 37.65
CA ILE A 118 13.78 15.20 37.48
C ILE A 118 13.29 15.70 38.84
N GLN A 119 13.16 14.83 39.84
CA GLN A 119 12.74 15.24 41.19
C GLN A 119 13.73 16.20 41.85
N ASP A 120 15.03 15.95 41.72
CA ASP A 120 16.07 16.84 42.25
C ASP A 120 16.01 18.22 41.57
N ALA A 121 15.79 18.28 40.26
CA ALA A 121 15.59 19.55 39.53
C ALA A 121 14.31 20.28 39.97
N LEU A 122 13.23 19.55 40.27
CA LEU A 122 11.98 20.13 40.78
C LEU A 122 12.12 20.67 42.21
N ASN A 123 12.92 20.00 43.05
CA ASN A 123 13.19 20.41 44.43
C ASN A 123 14.06 21.68 44.52
N MET A 124 14.82 22.01 43.47
CA MET A 124 15.59 23.26 43.37
C MET A 124 14.73 24.48 43.01
N LEU A 125 13.46 24.28 42.63
CA LEU A 125 12.54 25.37 42.31
C LEU A 125 11.82 25.89 43.57
N PRO A 126 11.43 27.19 43.62
CA PRO A 126 10.62 27.72 44.70
C PRO A 126 9.34 26.89 44.89
N TYR A 127 8.92 26.66 46.15
CA TYR A 127 7.80 25.78 46.53
C TYR A 127 6.55 25.92 45.65
N ASN A 128 6.23 27.15 45.26
CA ASN A 128 5.07 27.53 44.46
C ASN A 128 5.15 27.00 43.00
N ALA A 129 6.34 26.99 42.42
CA ALA A 129 6.59 26.54 41.04
C ALA A 129 6.77 25.02 40.95
N GLY A 130 7.46 24.42 41.93
CA GLY A 130 7.64 22.97 42.02
C GLY A 130 6.31 22.22 42.17
N ALA A 131 5.38 22.73 42.99
CA ALA A 131 4.06 22.13 43.17
C ALA A 131 3.18 22.18 41.91
N GLN A 132 3.23 23.28 41.15
CA GLN A 132 2.49 23.39 39.88
C GLN A 132 3.02 22.42 38.83
N ILE A 133 4.34 22.29 38.70
CA ILE A 133 4.94 21.37 37.72
C ILE A 133 4.69 19.91 38.12
N ASN A 134 4.74 19.58 39.41
CA ASN A 134 4.42 18.23 39.89
C ASN A 134 2.95 17.86 39.61
N ASN A 135 2.03 18.80 39.81
CA ASN A 135 0.62 18.63 39.45
C ASN A 135 0.43 18.45 37.94
N MET A 136 1.12 19.23 37.10
CA MET A 136 1.10 19.04 35.65
C MET A 136 1.62 17.66 35.25
N ILE A 137 2.75 17.21 35.79
CA ILE A 137 3.32 15.89 35.50
C ILE A 137 2.35 14.78 35.92
N THR A 138 1.76 14.89 37.12
CA THR A 138 0.80 13.91 37.63
C THR A 138 -0.47 13.90 36.78
N GLU A 139 -0.93 15.05 36.30
CA GLU A 139 -2.08 15.17 35.40
C GLU A 139 -1.78 14.59 34.02
N TYR A 140 -0.57 14.79 33.47
CA TYR A 140 -0.12 14.13 32.23
C TYR A 140 0.00 12.61 32.39
N ILE A 141 0.51 12.12 33.52
CA ILE A 141 0.57 10.68 33.82
C ILE A 141 -0.84 10.10 33.98
N SER A 142 -1.75 10.83 34.64
CA SER A 142 -3.18 10.51 34.75
C SER A 142 -3.85 10.46 33.38
N GLN A 143 -3.58 11.42 32.50
CA GLN A 143 -4.07 11.43 31.13
C GLN A 143 -3.48 10.28 30.31
N LEU A 144 -2.21 9.93 30.50
CA LEU A 144 -1.58 8.75 29.88
C LEU A 144 -2.16 7.43 30.41
N SER A 145 -2.47 7.34 31.70
CA SER A 145 -3.12 6.19 32.32
C SER A 145 -4.59 6.06 31.91
N ASN A 146 -5.26 7.18 31.64
CA ASN A 146 -6.61 7.26 31.08
C ASN A 146 -6.63 7.20 29.55
N LEU A 147 -5.48 7.22 28.86
CA LEU A 147 -5.42 6.73 27.49
C LEU A 147 -5.91 5.30 27.59
N ASN A 148 -7.10 5.08 27.06
CA ASN A 148 -7.74 3.78 27.08
C ASN A 148 -6.96 2.89 26.12
N ILE A 149 -5.77 2.44 26.56
CA ILE A 149 -4.80 1.64 25.82
C ILE A 149 -5.51 0.43 25.23
N VAL A 150 -6.48 -0.11 25.97
CA VAL A 150 -7.41 -1.15 25.52
C VAL A 150 -8.14 -0.75 24.24
N SER A 151 -8.76 0.43 24.16
CA SER A 151 -9.46 0.90 22.95
C SER A 151 -8.52 1.11 21.75
N LYS A 152 -7.29 1.61 21.98
CA LYS A 152 -6.28 1.76 20.92
C LYS A 152 -5.73 0.41 20.45
N LEU A 153 -5.50 -0.52 21.37
CA LEU A 153 -5.09 -1.89 21.05
C LEU A 153 -6.18 -2.61 20.26
N ILE A 154 -7.46 -2.48 20.66
CA ILE A 154 -8.60 -3.02 19.90
C ILE A 154 -8.66 -2.40 18.50
N GLY A 155 -8.49 -1.08 18.39
CA GLY A 155 -8.46 -0.39 17.09
C GLY A 155 -7.31 -0.88 16.19
N LEU A 156 -6.12 -1.09 16.75
CA LEU A 156 -4.99 -1.67 16.02
C LEU A 156 -5.28 -3.10 15.57
N THR A 157 -5.79 -3.97 16.46
CA THR A 157 -6.18 -5.33 16.11
C THR A 157 -7.24 -5.34 15.00
N TYR A 158 -8.25 -4.47 15.08
CA TYR A 158 -9.28 -4.34 14.05
C TYR A 158 -8.69 -3.88 12.70
N SER A 159 -7.80 -2.88 12.73
CA SER A 159 -7.15 -2.39 11.51
C SER A 159 -6.27 -3.45 10.85
N VAL A 160 -5.52 -4.23 11.62
CA VAL A 160 -4.70 -5.33 11.09
C VAL A 160 -5.59 -6.45 10.56
N SER A 161 -6.66 -6.80 11.29
CA SER A 161 -7.59 -7.86 10.90
C SER A 161 -8.34 -7.54 9.60
N THR A 162 -8.61 -6.27 9.33
CA THR A 162 -9.25 -5.82 8.07
C THR A 162 -8.24 -5.60 6.94
N ALA A 163 -7.02 -5.19 7.26
CA ALA A 163 -5.97 -4.95 6.28
C ALA A 163 -5.45 -6.26 5.64
N ILE A 164 -5.34 -7.35 6.40
CA ILE A 164 -4.80 -8.62 5.90
C ILE A 164 -5.65 -9.16 4.73
N PRO A 165 -6.99 -9.35 4.84
CA PRO A 165 -7.80 -9.80 3.72
C PRO A 165 -7.75 -8.84 2.52
N ASN A 166 -7.80 -7.52 2.77
CA ASN A 166 -7.76 -6.52 1.70
C ASN A 166 -6.44 -6.60 0.90
N PHE A 167 -5.32 -6.80 1.58
CA PHE A 167 -4.03 -7.04 0.93
C PHE A 167 -4.06 -8.28 0.03
N PHE A 168 -4.66 -9.39 0.48
CA PHE A 168 -4.80 -10.59 -0.35
C PHE A 168 -5.65 -10.36 -1.60
N PHE A 169 -6.77 -9.64 -1.49
CA PHE A 169 -7.56 -9.26 -2.66
C PHE A 169 -6.75 -8.43 -3.66
N GLN A 170 -6.04 -7.42 -3.17
CA GLN A 170 -5.20 -6.56 -4.01
C GLN A 170 -4.06 -7.35 -4.68
N LEU A 171 -3.44 -8.29 -3.93
CA LEU A 171 -2.39 -9.17 -4.42
C LEU A 171 -2.90 -10.11 -5.51
N ILE A 172 -4.07 -10.74 -5.32
CA ILE A 172 -4.68 -11.62 -6.33
C ILE A 172 -4.99 -10.83 -7.60
N ILE A 173 -5.62 -9.65 -7.48
CA ILE A 173 -5.91 -8.78 -8.64
C ILE A 173 -4.62 -8.44 -9.39
N TYR A 174 -3.56 -8.07 -8.66
CA TYR A 174 -2.26 -7.80 -9.25
C TYR A 174 -1.68 -9.02 -9.97
N LEU A 175 -1.66 -10.20 -9.33
CA LEU A 175 -1.11 -11.43 -9.93
C LEU A 175 -1.89 -11.87 -11.18
N VAL A 176 -3.22 -11.83 -11.12
CA VAL A 176 -4.08 -12.11 -12.29
C VAL A 176 -3.79 -11.12 -13.41
N SER A 177 -3.64 -9.84 -13.08
CA SER A 177 -3.31 -8.80 -14.05
C SER A 177 -1.95 -9.04 -14.71
N VAL A 178 -0.91 -9.41 -13.94
CA VAL A 178 0.42 -9.74 -14.48
C VAL A 178 0.32 -10.89 -15.48
N PHE A 179 -0.43 -11.94 -15.12
CA PHE A 179 -0.63 -13.09 -15.99
C PHE A 179 -1.35 -12.71 -17.30
N LEU A 180 -2.43 -11.95 -17.21
CA LEU A 180 -3.20 -11.50 -18.38
C LEU A 180 -2.35 -10.61 -19.30
N PHE A 181 -1.61 -9.65 -18.73
CA PHE A 181 -0.71 -8.79 -19.49
C PHE A 181 0.42 -9.59 -20.14
N SER A 182 1.02 -10.55 -19.44
CA SER A 182 2.09 -11.41 -19.99
C SER A 182 1.64 -12.19 -21.24
N ILE A 183 0.40 -12.70 -21.25
CA ILE A 183 -0.16 -13.38 -22.42
C ILE A 183 -0.45 -12.40 -23.56
N GLN A 184 -0.99 -11.22 -23.24
CA GLN A 184 -1.45 -10.25 -24.24
C GLN A 184 -0.36 -9.28 -24.72
N LEU A 185 0.84 -9.31 -24.12
CA LEU A 185 1.86 -8.28 -24.30
C LEU A 185 2.24 -8.05 -25.77
N GLU A 186 2.44 -9.12 -26.53
CA GLU A 186 2.74 -9.05 -27.96
C GLU A 186 1.59 -8.42 -28.75
N ASN A 187 0.33 -8.78 -28.44
CA ASN A 187 -0.85 -8.20 -29.10
C ASN A 187 -1.00 -6.71 -28.76
N ILE A 188 -0.68 -6.33 -27.52
CA ILE A 188 -0.68 -4.94 -27.06
C ILE A 188 0.37 -4.14 -27.83
N HIS A 189 1.59 -4.67 -27.98
CA HIS A 189 2.64 -4.04 -28.77
C HIS A 189 2.25 -3.90 -30.24
N GLU A 190 1.78 -4.95 -30.89
CA GLU A 190 1.36 -4.89 -32.31
C GLU A 190 0.26 -3.85 -32.54
N ARG A 191 -0.75 -3.81 -31.67
CA ARG A 191 -1.82 -2.78 -31.74
C ARG A 191 -1.28 -1.39 -31.47
N PHE A 192 -0.40 -1.23 -30.48
CA PHE A 192 0.26 0.05 -30.22
C PHE A 192 1.01 0.56 -31.46
N TYR A 193 1.81 -0.30 -32.11
CA TYR A 193 2.52 0.02 -33.34
C TYR A 193 1.62 0.23 -34.55
N SER A 194 0.35 -0.17 -34.50
CA SER A 194 -0.64 0.09 -35.56
C SER A 194 -1.15 1.53 -35.55
N PHE A 195 -1.04 2.25 -34.42
CA PHE A 195 -1.39 3.67 -34.33
C PHE A 195 -0.33 4.60 -34.93
N PHE A 196 0.88 4.09 -35.24
CA PHE A 196 1.96 4.86 -35.86
C PHE A 196 1.98 4.67 -37.38
N LYS A 197 2.08 5.77 -38.14
CA LYS A 197 2.22 5.75 -39.61
C LYS A 197 3.43 4.90 -40.05
N GLU A 198 3.31 4.21 -41.20
CA GLU A 198 4.34 3.32 -41.75
C GLU A 198 5.72 3.98 -41.91
N SER A 199 5.78 5.31 -42.12
CA SER A 199 7.03 6.06 -42.24
C SER A 199 7.90 6.05 -40.98
N SER A 200 7.30 5.82 -39.81
CA SER A 200 8.01 5.76 -38.52
C SER A 200 8.33 4.31 -38.08
N ARG A 201 7.85 3.28 -38.80
CA ARG A 201 8.11 1.86 -38.48
C ARG A 201 9.50 1.36 -38.89
N ARG A 202 10.21 2.05 -39.79
CA ARG A 202 11.45 1.54 -40.40
C ARG A 202 12.73 1.90 -39.62
N LYS A 203 12.64 2.55 -38.46
CA LYS A 203 13.81 3.05 -37.71
C LYS A 203 13.93 2.58 -36.25
N VAL A 204 13.07 1.66 -35.79
CA VAL A 204 13.12 1.12 -34.42
C VAL A 204 13.08 -0.40 -34.46
#